data_AF-A0A7S4PKW6-F1
#
_entry.id   AF-A0A7S4PKW6-F1
#
_cell.length_a   1.000
_cell.length_b   1.000
_cell.length_c   1.000
_cell.angle_alpha   90.00
_cell.angle_beta   90.00
_cell.angle_gamma   90.00
#
_symmetry.space_group_name_H-M   'P 1'
#
loop_
_entity.id
_entity.type
_entity.pdbx_description
1 polymer ?
#
loop_
_entity_poly.entity_id
_entity_poly.type
_entity_poly.pdbx_seq_one_letter_code
_entity_poly.pdbx_strand_id
1 'polypeptide(L)'
;RELLLFCLLLLLFLPLSFSFQREEMGTDKKKHAPHIAYYGNYLNYYKKRTSDDDFVDDRFRYFKPEWFVNQRVLDIGCNSGLVTLVVGALGAEMAMGVDIDEKLIGRAIHNKSQAKNSVARIREVAMKMMEEGPILEEKEEKEEKEEKE
;
A
#
# COMPACT_ATOMS: atom_id res chain seq x y z
N ARG A 1 -10.93 53.63 19.59
CA ARG A 1 -9.56 54.05 19.24
C ARG A 1 -8.56 53.60 20.31
N GLU A 2 -8.87 53.80 21.59
CA GLU A 2 -8.07 53.30 22.74
C GLU A 2 -7.73 51.80 22.71
N LEU A 3 -8.69 50.92 22.35
CA LEU A 3 -8.46 49.46 22.30
C LEU A 3 -7.45 49.03 21.21
N LEU A 4 -7.42 49.74 20.08
CA LEU A 4 -6.48 49.47 18.99
C LEU A 4 -5.05 49.91 19.36
N LEU A 5 -4.93 51.02 20.08
CA LEU A 5 -3.66 51.47 20.64
C LEU A 5 -3.13 50.50 21.70
N PHE A 6 -4.01 49.92 22.53
CA PHE A 6 -3.62 48.92 23.52
C PHE A 6 -3.10 47.62 22.88
N CYS A 7 -3.73 47.14 21.81
CA CYS A 7 -3.26 45.98 21.05
C CYS A 7 -1.91 46.23 20.35
N LEU A 8 -1.70 47.42 19.77
CA LEU A 8 -0.43 47.78 19.15
C LEU A 8 0.71 47.93 20.18
N LEU A 9 0.40 48.42 21.39
CA LEU A 9 1.39 48.52 22.47
C LEU A 9 1.81 47.13 22.97
N LEU A 10 0.89 46.16 23.06
CA LEU A 10 1.17 44.78 23.46
C LEU A 10 2.08 44.04 22.49
N LEU A 11 2.02 44.36 21.20
CA LEU A 11 2.88 43.75 20.18
C LEU A 11 4.33 44.26 20.24
N LEU A 12 4.57 45.45 20.81
CA LEU A 12 5.91 46.04 20.96
C LEU A 12 6.69 45.51 22.17
N PHE A 13 6.01 44.83 23.10
CA PHE A 13 6.64 44.23 24.30
C PHE A 13 6.80 42.70 24.23
N LEU A 14 6.47 42.07 23.10
CA LEU A 14 6.77 40.65 22.89
C LEU A 14 8.28 40.49 22.62
N PRO A 15 9.02 39.78 23.49
CA PRO A 15 10.45 39.59 23.29
C PRO A 15 10.69 38.81 21.99
N LEU A 16 11.40 39.42 21.03
CA LEU A 16 11.85 38.80 19.77
C LEU A 16 12.77 37.58 19.96
N SER A 17 13.09 37.23 21.21
CA SER A 17 14.02 36.16 21.58
C SER A 17 13.34 35.00 22.32
N PHE A 18 12.01 34.85 22.23
CA PHE A 18 11.35 33.64 22.73
C PHE A 18 11.71 32.45 21.83
N SER A 19 12.89 31.90 22.04
CA SER A 19 13.29 30.59 21.57
C SER A 19 12.31 29.60 22.17
N PHE A 20 11.33 29.19 21.36
CA PHE A 20 10.43 28.10 21.65
C PHE A 20 11.27 26.85 21.94
N GLN A 21 11.54 26.59 23.22
CA GLN A 21 12.06 25.31 23.68
C GLN A 21 11.00 24.27 23.38
N ARG A 22 11.16 23.61 22.23
CA ARG A 22 10.45 22.39 21.88
C ARG A 22 10.77 21.38 22.97
N GLU A 23 9.83 21.17 23.88
CA GLU A 23 9.84 19.97 24.71
C GLU A 23 9.88 18.79 23.74
N GLU A 24 10.98 18.03 23.78
CA GLU A 24 11.00 16.72 23.14
C GLU A 24 9.98 15.86 23.89
N MET A 25 8.77 15.75 23.33
CA MET A 25 7.85 14.70 23.70
C MET A 25 8.56 13.38 23.42
N GLY A 26 9.15 12.81 24.48
CA GLY A 26 9.60 11.44 24.49
C GLY A 26 8.48 10.59 23.92
N THR A 27 8.80 9.87 22.85
CA THR A 27 7.86 8.95 22.22
C THR A 27 7.63 7.78 23.16
N ASP A 28 6.79 8.00 24.17
CA ASP A 28 6.29 6.93 25.00
C ASP A 28 5.45 6.05 24.08
N LYS A 29 6.06 4.97 23.57
CA LYS A 29 5.45 4.03 22.64
C LYS A 29 4.34 3.32 23.41
N LYS A 30 3.17 3.96 23.50
CA LYS A 30 1.92 3.33 23.93
C LYS A 30 1.76 2.10 23.04
N LYS A 31 2.00 0.93 23.62
CA LYS A 31 1.76 -0.37 22.98
C LYS A 31 0.26 -0.41 22.71
N HIS A 32 -0.13 -0.07 21.49
CA HIS A 32 -1.51 -0.16 21.07
C HIS A 32 -1.91 -1.62 21.21
N ALA A 33 -3.11 -1.86 21.76
CA ALA A 33 -3.68 -3.21 21.80
C ALA A 33 -3.53 -3.85 20.40
N PRO A 34 -3.17 -5.13 20.32
CA PRO A 34 -2.94 -5.78 19.04
C PRO A 34 -4.17 -5.57 18.16
N HIS A 35 -3.96 -5.04 16.97
CA HIS A 35 -5.04 -4.82 16.00
C HIS A 35 -5.56 -6.19 15.57
N ILE A 36 -6.70 -6.61 16.12
CA ILE A 36 -7.32 -7.88 15.78
C ILE A 36 -7.98 -7.71 14.41
N ALA A 37 -7.40 -8.33 13.39
CA ALA A 37 -7.88 -8.26 12.02
C ALA A 37 -9.03 -9.26 11.78
N TYR A 38 -10.19 -9.00 12.41
CA TYR A 38 -11.37 -9.89 12.34
C TYR A 38 -11.85 -10.18 10.91
N TYR A 39 -11.66 -9.24 9.99
CA TYR A 39 -12.08 -9.35 8.59
C TYR A 39 -10.93 -9.69 7.64
N GLY A 40 -9.77 -10.10 8.16
CA GLY A 40 -8.58 -10.36 7.34
C GLY A 40 -7.87 -9.09 6.84
N ASN A 41 -8.21 -7.92 7.39
CA ASN A 41 -7.62 -6.61 7.11
C ASN A 41 -6.21 -6.44 7.72
N TYR A 42 -5.28 -7.32 7.35
CA TYR A 42 -3.90 -7.27 7.84
C TYR A 42 -3.13 -6.10 7.23
N LEU A 43 -2.57 -5.23 8.08
CA LEU A 43 -1.78 -4.06 7.66
C LEU A 43 -0.57 -4.38 6.77
N ASN A 44 0.09 -5.50 7.03
CA ASN A 44 1.29 -5.94 6.33
C ASN A 44 1.00 -7.17 5.47
N TYR A 45 -0.21 -7.26 4.91
CA TYR A 45 -0.62 -8.41 4.11
C TYR A 45 0.38 -8.72 2.99
N TYR A 46 0.77 -7.69 2.23
CA TYR A 46 1.71 -7.84 1.12
C TYR A 46 3.15 -8.09 1.61
N LYS A 47 3.67 -7.35 2.61
CA LYS A 47 5.05 -7.56 3.12
C LYS A 47 5.35 -8.98 3.64
N LYS A 48 4.32 -9.76 3.99
CA LYS A 48 4.48 -11.17 4.37
C LYS A 48 4.53 -12.12 3.17
N ARG A 49 4.07 -11.66 2.00
CA ARG A 49 3.91 -12.41 0.75
C ARG A 49 4.91 -12.00 -0.32
N THR A 50 5.52 -10.83 -0.20
CA THR A 50 6.42 -10.24 -1.21
C THR A 50 7.88 -10.31 -0.73
N SER A 51 8.82 -10.49 -1.65
CA SER A 51 10.25 -10.23 -1.41
C SER A 51 10.51 -8.72 -1.26
N ASP A 52 11.77 -8.30 -1.09
CA ASP A 52 12.19 -6.90 -0.84
C ASP A 52 11.71 -5.87 -1.89
N ASP A 53 11.08 -6.31 -2.99
CA ASP A 53 10.43 -5.44 -3.96
C ASP A 53 8.94 -5.24 -3.63
N ASP A 54 8.56 -4.00 -3.34
CA ASP A 54 7.22 -3.59 -2.89
C ASP A 54 6.09 -3.89 -3.90
N PHE A 55 6.39 -4.35 -5.12
CA PHE A 55 5.40 -4.63 -6.18
C PHE A 55 5.37 -6.07 -6.72
N VAL A 56 5.95 -7.05 -6.02
CA VAL A 56 5.96 -8.45 -6.44
C VAL A 56 4.83 -9.23 -5.77
N ASP A 57 3.93 -9.89 -6.49
CA ASP A 57 2.90 -10.78 -5.91
C ASP A 57 2.71 -12.00 -6.82
N ASP A 58 2.80 -13.21 -6.26
CA ASP A 58 2.74 -14.46 -7.05
C ASP A 58 1.47 -14.59 -7.89
N ARG A 59 0.37 -13.93 -7.51
CA ARG A 59 -0.86 -13.93 -8.32
C ARG A 59 -0.64 -13.35 -9.71
N PHE A 60 0.31 -12.43 -9.87
CA PHE A 60 0.63 -11.84 -11.16
C PHE A 60 1.11 -12.90 -12.16
N ARG A 61 1.72 -14.00 -11.70
CA ARG A 61 2.11 -15.13 -12.55
C ARG A 61 0.94 -15.83 -13.25
N TYR A 62 -0.26 -15.72 -12.68
CA TYR A 62 -1.48 -16.34 -13.19
C TYR A 62 -2.34 -15.38 -14.00
N PHE A 63 -1.99 -14.10 -13.99
CA PHE A 63 -2.72 -13.07 -14.70
C PHE A 63 -2.43 -13.14 -16.20
N LYS A 64 -3.41 -12.72 -17.00
CA LYS A 64 -3.24 -12.52 -18.43
C LYS A 64 -3.43 -11.05 -18.78
N PRO A 65 -2.52 -10.41 -19.53
CA PRO A 65 -2.62 -8.99 -19.85
C PRO A 65 -3.97 -8.57 -20.45
N GLU A 66 -4.55 -9.43 -21.30
CA GLU A 66 -5.83 -9.22 -21.96
C GLU A 66 -7.02 -9.11 -20.98
N TRP A 67 -6.89 -9.57 -19.74
CA TRP A 67 -7.93 -9.39 -18.72
C TRP A 67 -8.08 -7.94 -18.27
N PHE A 68 -7.05 -7.12 -18.46
CA PHE A 68 -6.99 -5.78 -17.88
C PHE A 68 -6.90 -4.68 -18.93
N VAL A 69 -6.22 -4.90 -20.06
CA VAL A 69 -6.01 -3.84 -21.07
C VAL A 69 -7.36 -3.27 -21.56
N ASN A 70 -7.52 -1.95 -21.43
CA ASN A 70 -8.75 -1.21 -21.78
C ASN A 70 -10.01 -1.72 -21.06
N GLN A 71 -9.87 -2.39 -19.92
CA GLN A 71 -11.00 -2.83 -19.10
C GLN A 71 -11.23 -1.89 -17.91
N ARG A 72 -12.44 -1.93 -17.37
CA ARG A 72 -12.80 -1.32 -16.09
C ARG A 72 -12.88 -2.39 -15.01
N VAL A 73 -12.03 -2.31 -14.01
CA VAL A 73 -11.80 -3.36 -13.00
C VAL A 73 -12.22 -2.88 -11.62
N LEU A 74 -12.91 -3.75 -10.88
CA LEU A 74 -13.25 -3.58 -9.47
C LEU A 74 -12.47 -4.61 -8.63
N ASP A 75 -11.68 -4.13 -7.68
CA ASP A 75 -10.89 -4.92 -6.73
C ASP A 75 -11.55 -4.87 -5.35
N ILE A 76 -12.25 -5.95 -4.97
CA ILE A 76 -12.97 -6.07 -3.71
C ILE A 76 -12.03 -6.59 -2.61
N GLY A 77 -11.91 -5.82 -1.53
CA GLY A 77 -10.91 -6.10 -0.49
C GLY A 77 -9.51 -5.69 -0.94
N CYS A 78 -9.38 -4.49 -1.53
CA CYS A 78 -8.13 -4.04 -2.13
C CYS A 78 -6.97 -3.88 -1.12
N ASN A 79 -7.25 -3.91 0.19
CA ASN A 79 -6.30 -3.70 1.26
C ASN A 79 -5.52 -2.38 1.04
N SER A 80 -4.20 -2.40 1.08
CA SER A 80 -3.34 -1.25 0.79
C SER A 80 -3.14 -0.98 -0.72
N GLY A 81 -3.92 -1.63 -1.58
CA GLY A 81 -4.08 -1.29 -3.00
C GLY A 81 -3.03 -1.84 -3.96
N LEU A 82 -2.13 -2.76 -3.53
CA LEU A 82 -1.05 -3.25 -4.42
C LEU A 82 -1.59 -3.81 -5.74
N VAL A 83 -2.51 -4.77 -5.67
CA VAL A 83 -3.08 -5.40 -6.88
C VAL A 83 -3.81 -4.39 -7.74
N THR A 84 -4.65 -3.53 -7.14
CA THR A 84 -5.36 -2.47 -7.86
C THR A 84 -4.39 -1.57 -8.65
N LEU A 85 -3.26 -1.20 -8.04
CA LEU A 85 -2.25 -0.35 -8.68
C LEU A 85 -1.54 -1.07 -9.83
N VAL A 86 -1.20 -2.35 -9.66
CA VAL A 86 -0.62 -3.17 -10.72
C VAL A 86 -1.58 -3.30 -11.90
N VAL A 87 -2.86 -3.60 -11.63
CA VAL A 87 -3.90 -3.65 -12.67
C VAL A 87 -4.00 -2.33 -13.44
N GLY A 88 -3.94 -1.20 -12.74
CA GLY A 88 -3.87 0.12 -13.39
C GLY A 88 -2.64 0.28 -14.29
N ALA A 89 -1.46 -0.13 -13.82
CA ALA A 89 -0.21 -0.05 -14.60
C ALA A 89 -0.18 -1.01 -15.81
N LEU A 90 -0.91 -2.12 -15.75
CA LEU A 90 -1.10 -3.06 -16.86
C LEU A 90 -1.97 -2.51 -17.99
N GLY A 91 -2.61 -1.35 -17.80
CA GLY A 91 -3.34 -0.64 -18.85
C GLY A 91 -4.85 -0.78 -18.76
N ALA A 92 -5.38 -1.05 -17.57
CA ALA A 92 -6.80 -0.87 -17.31
C ALA A 92 -7.22 0.58 -17.59
N GLU A 93 -8.38 0.76 -18.23
CA GLU A 93 -8.99 2.08 -18.41
C GLU A 93 -9.31 2.69 -17.04
N MET A 94 -9.76 1.85 -16.11
CA MET A 94 -10.06 2.23 -14.74
C MET A 94 -9.85 1.03 -13.82
N ALA A 95 -9.14 1.22 -12.71
CA ALA A 95 -9.04 0.25 -11.62
C ALA A 95 -9.54 0.90 -10.31
N MET A 96 -10.59 0.34 -9.73
CA MET A 96 -11.22 0.82 -8.50
C MET A 96 -11.05 -0.22 -7.40
N GLY A 97 -10.40 0.17 -6.31
CA GLY A 97 -10.28 -0.66 -5.11
C GLY A 97 -11.32 -0.25 -4.07
N VAL A 98 -11.95 -1.24 -3.43
CA VAL A 98 -12.83 -1.06 -2.28
C VAL A 98 -12.34 -1.92 -1.11
N ASP A 99 -12.39 -1.40 0.11
CA ASP A 99 -12.02 -2.12 1.32
C ASP A 99 -12.91 -1.65 2.48
N ILE A 100 -13.12 -2.52 3.46
CA ILE A 100 -13.93 -2.23 4.66
C ILE A 100 -13.17 -1.38 5.68
N ASP A 101 -11.83 -1.39 5.64
CA ASP A 101 -10.99 -0.68 6.59
C ASP A 101 -10.51 0.66 6.01
N GLU A 102 -11.05 1.76 6.54
CA GLU A 102 -10.69 3.12 6.14
C GLU A 102 -9.18 3.42 6.28
N LYS A 103 -8.50 2.84 7.27
CA LYS A 103 -7.05 3.03 7.43
C LYS A 103 -6.27 2.35 6.31
N LEU A 104 -6.76 1.24 5.78
CA LEU A 104 -6.18 0.58 4.62
C LEU A 104 -6.43 1.39 3.35
N ILE A 105 -7.64 1.95 3.18
CA ILE A 105 -7.93 2.89 2.09
C ILE A 105 -7.00 4.12 2.13
N GLY A 106 -6.76 4.71 3.30
CA GLY A 106 -5.81 5.81 3.46
C GLY A 106 -4.39 5.43 3.00
N ARG A 107 -3.94 4.20 3.31
CA ARG A 107 -2.68 3.65 2.80
C ARG A 107 -2.71 3.41 1.29
N ALA A 108 -3.79 2.89 0.74
CA ALA A 108 -3.94 2.68 -0.69
C ALA A 108 -3.85 4.01 -1.47
N ILE A 109 -4.45 5.08 -0.95
CA ILE A 109 -4.34 6.43 -1.53
C ILE A 109 -2.90 6.95 -1.47
N HIS A 110 -2.21 6.75 -0.33
CA HIS A 110 -0.80 7.11 -0.21
C HIS A 110 0.08 6.34 -1.21
N ASN A 111 -0.09 5.02 -1.29
CA ASN A 111 0.62 4.14 -2.22
C ASN A 111 0.35 4.53 -3.67
N LYS A 112 -0.91 4.87 -4.00
CA LYS A 112 -1.28 5.40 -5.32
C LYS A 112 -0.49 6.66 -5.65
N SER A 113 -0.33 7.58 -4.70
CA SER A 113 0.44 8.80 -4.91
C SER A 113 1.92 8.51 -5.22
N GLN A 114 2.53 7.55 -4.51
CA GLN A 114 3.91 7.14 -4.74
C GLN A 114 4.07 6.42 -6.09
N ALA A 115 3.14 5.51 -6.41
CA ALA A 115 3.17 4.68 -7.62
C ALA A 115 3.10 5.50 -8.92
N LYS A 116 2.54 6.72 -8.90
CA LYS A 116 2.47 7.61 -10.08
C LYS A 116 3.83 7.79 -10.78
N ASN A 117 4.91 7.87 -10.02
CA ASN A 117 6.25 8.07 -10.56
C ASN A 117 6.95 6.76 -10.95
N SER A 118 6.31 5.62 -10.70
CA SER A 118 6.88 4.28 -10.90
C SER A 118 6.01 3.38 -11.77
N VAL A 119 5.00 3.92 -12.46
CA VAL A 119 4.04 3.14 -13.27
C VAL A 119 4.75 2.23 -14.27
N ALA A 120 5.76 2.75 -14.98
CA ALA A 120 6.53 1.96 -15.95
C ALA A 120 7.25 0.77 -15.29
N ARG A 121 7.88 1.01 -14.12
CA ARG A 121 8.55 -0.03 -13.34
C ARG A 121 7.56 -1.07 -12.81
N ILE A 122 6.41 -0.63 -12.29
CA ILE A 122 5.37 -1.53 -11.80
C ILE A 122 4.88 -2.44 -12.93
N ARG A 123 4.65 -1.86 -14.12
CA ARG A 123 4.25 -2.60 -15.31
C ARG A 123 5.32 -3.61 -15.71
N GLU A 124 6.58 -3.21 -15.76
CA GLU A 124 7.71 -4.09 -16.11
C GLU A 124 7.80 -5.30 -15.18
N VAL A 125 7.76 -5.07 -13.85
CA VAL A 125 7.78 -6.15 -12.85
C VAL A 125 6.60 -7.10 -13.03
N ALA A 126 5.39 -6.56 -13.19
CA ALA A 126 4.19 -7.38 -13.35
C ALA A 126 4.20 -8.22 -14.64
N MET A 127 4.63 -7.62 -15.76
CA MET A 127 4.76 -8.32 -17.05
C MET A 127 5.79 -9.45 -16.96
N LYS A 128 6.94 -9.19 -16.34
CA LYS A 128 7.95 -10.23 -16.10
C LYS A 128 7.40 -11.40 -15.31
N MET A 129 6.63 -11.16 -14.24
CA MET A 129 6.02 -12.23 -13.46
C MET A 129 4.99 -13.03 -14.28
N MET A 130 4.20 -12.37 -15.11
CA MET A 130 3.25 -13.04 -16.03
C MET A 130 3.97 -13.93 -17.03
N GLU A 131 5.12 -13.49 -17.55
CA GLU A 131 5.97 -14.28 -18.46
C GLU A 131 6.60 -15.49 -17.78
N GLU A 132 7.04 -15.35 -16.52
CA GLU A 132 7.54 -16.49 -15.73
C GLU A 132 6.47 -17.57 -15.51
N GLY A 133 5.18 -17.18 -15.54
CA GLY A 133 4.05 -18.07 -15.47
C GLY A 133 3.87 -18.77 -14.12
N PRO A 134 2.81 -19.59 -14.01
CA PRO A 134 2.49 -20.35 -12.80
C PRO A 134 3.66 -21.19 -12.32
N ILE A 135 3.86 -21.21 -11.00
CA ILE A 135 4.76 -22.19 -10.38
C ILE A 135 4.04 -23.54 -10.46
N LEU A 136 4.48 -24.40 -11.37
CA LEU A 136 4.03 -25.79 -11.40
C LEU A 136 4.64 -26.47 -10.18
N GLU A 137 3.81 -26.84 -9.20
CA GLU A 137 4.27 -27.72 -8.13
C GLU A 137 4.64 -29.07 -8.76
N GLU A 138 5.90 -29.50 -8.63
CA GLU A 138 6.37 -30.85 -8.98
C GLU A 138 5.75 -31.91 -8.02
N LYS A 139 4.41 -32.01 -7.96
CA LYS A 139 3.73 -32.84 -6.96
C LYS A 139 3.25 -34.22 -7.44
N GLU A 140 3.43 -34.60 -8.70
CA GLU A 140 2.89 -35.90 -9.15
C GLU A 140 3.93 -37.02 -9.37
N GLU A 141 5.24 -36.77 -9.36
CA GLU A 141 6.25 -37.84 -9.55
C GLU A 141 6.61 -38.65 -8.29
N LYS A 142 6.07 -38.29 -7.10
CA LYS A 142 6.37 -39.01 -5.86
C LYS A 142 5.33 -40.08 -5.48
N GLU A 143 4.06 -39.92 -5.86
CA GLU A 143 3.03 -40.92 -5.53
C GLU A 143 3.13 -42.18 -6.42
N GLU A 144 3.64 -42.09 -7.65
CA GLU A 144 3.87 -43.28 -8.50
C GLU A 144 5.06 -44.16 -8.08
N LYS A 145 5.92 -43.68 -7.18
CA LYS A 145 7.08 -44.45 -6.68
C LYS A 145 6.79 -45.23 -5.39
N GLU A 146 5.77 -44.85 -4.62
CA GLU A 146 5.37 -45.58 -3.40
C GLU A 146 4.36 -46.70 -3.66
N GLU A 147 3.68 -46.74 -4.81
CA GLU A 147 2.83 -47.87 -5.22
C GLU A 147 3.58 -48.99 -5.97
N LYS A 148 4.89 -48.81 -6.23
CA LYS A 148 5.74 -49.80 -6.93
C LYS A 148 6.86 -50.39 -6.07
N GLU A 149 6.93 -50.06 -4.78
CA GLU A 149 7.73 -50.77 -3.77
C GLU A 149 6.84 -51.57 -2.83
#